data_AF-A0AAW3YYE2-F1
#
_entry.id   AF-A0AAW3YYE2-F1
#
_cell.length_a   1.000
_cell.length_b   1.000
_cell.length_c   1.000
_cell.angle_alpha   90.00
_cell.angle_beta   90.00
_cell.angle_gamma   90.00
#
_symmetry.space_group_name_H-M   'P 1'
#
loop_
_entity.id
_entity.type
_entity.pdbx_description
1 polymer ?
#
loop_
_entity_poly.entity_id
_entity_poly.type
_entity_poly.pdbx_seq_one_letter_code
_entity_poly.pdbx_strand_id
1 'polypeptide(L)'
;MNISGPFFEQFWLLGNKTREAGSTREEAQEFADHLFTSRGVLNLIPRVVHFSGKYYVEAGPASSRWYKVMSNAISVTYMDGYDGVN
;
A
#
# COMPACT_ATOMS: atom_id res chain seq x y z
N MET A 1 16.83 2.57 0.86
CA MET A 1 16.17 1.35 0.35
C MET A 1 16.23 1.40 -1.16
N ASN A 2 16.86 0.42 -1.80
CA ASN A 2 16.94 0.35 -3.26
C ASN A 2 15.64 -0.34 -3.73
N ILE A 3 14.61 0.45 -4.03
CA ILE A 3 13.25 -0.01 -4.30
C ILE A 3 13.12 -0.23 -5.82
N SER A 4 13.33 -1.46 -6.29
CA SER A 4 13.34 -1.79 -7.73
C SER A 4 12.19 -2.70 -8.19
N GLY A 5 11.13 -2.85 -7.39
CA GLY A 5 9.95 -3.67 -7.72
C GLY A 5 8.66 -2.86 -7.93
N PRO A 6 7.65 -3.40 -8.64
CA PRO A 6 6.28 -2.90 -8.70
C PRO A 6 5.76 -2.40 -7.34
N PHE A 7 5.03 -1.28 -7.33
CA PHE A 7 4.58 -0.62 -6.10
C PHE A 7 3.85 -1.57 -5.12
N PHE A 8 2.91 -2.37 -5.63
CA PHE A 8 2.13 -3.30 -4.82
C PHE A 8 2.95 -4.51 -4.33
N GLU A 9 3.90 -4.99 -5.12
CA GLU A 9 4.76 -6.13 -4.74
C GLU A 9 5.56 -5.87 -3.45
N GLN A 10 5.91 -4.61 -3.19
CA GLN A 10 6.60 -4.23 -1.96
C GLN A 10 5.76 -4.50 -0.71
N PHE A 11 4.44 -4.33 -0.79
CA PHE A 11 3.53 -4.61 0.32
C PHE A 11 3.29 -6.10 0.48
N TRP A 12 3.20 -6.84 -0.63
CA TRP A 12 3.15 -8.31 -0.61
C TRP A 12 4.40 -8.89 0.07
N LEU A 13 5.59 -8.45 -0.34
CA LEU A 13 6.87 -8.87 0.25
C LEU A 13 6.97 -8.49 1.73
N LEU A 14 6.39 -7.36 2.13
CA LEU A 14 6.32 -6.95 3.54
C LEU A 14 5.44 -7.92 4.34
N GLY A 15 4.27 -8.30 3.81
CA GLY A 15 3.40 -9.30 4.43
C GLY A 15 4.09 -10.64 4.62
N ASN A 16 4.76 -11.14 3.58
CA ASN A 16 5.51 -12.40 3.67
C ASN A 16 6.60 -12.33 4.76
N LYS A 17 7.33 -11.21 4.85
CA LYS A 17 8.33 -10.99 5.89
C LYS A 17 7.72 -10.94 7.30
N THR A 18 6.54 -10.34 7.46
CA THR A 18 5.84 -10.32 8.75
C THR A 18 5.48 -11.74 9.20
N ARG A 19 5.02 -12.59 8.27
CA ARG A 19 4.79 -14.01 8.56
C ARG A 19 6.10 -14.73 8.93
N GLU A 20 7.17 -14.55 8.15
CA GLU A 20 8.48 -15.16 8.42
C GLU A 20 9.07 -14.73 9.77
N ALA A 21 8.75 -13.52 10.24
CA ALA A 21 9.12 -13.02 11.56
C ALA A 21 8.32 -13.64 12.72
N GLY A 22 7.29 -14.45 12.43
CA GLY A 22 6.49 -15.17 13.42
C GLY A 22 5.33 -14.37 14.02
N SER A 23 4.97 -13.22 13.43
CA SER A 23 3.76 -12.49 13.84
C SER A 23 2.51 -13.32 13.59
N THR A 24 1.56 -13.21 14.50
CA THR A 24 0.21 -13.77 14.35
C THR A 24 -0.55 -13.06 13.24
N ARG A 25 -1.61 -13.71 12.75
CA ARG A 25 -2.43 -13.15 11.69
C ARG A 25 -3.19 -11.92 12.18
N GLU A 26 -3.60 -11.94 13.44
CA GLU A 26 -4.28 -10.84 14.11
C GLU A 26 -3.38 -9.61 14.22
N GLU A 27 -2.12 -9.78 14.63
CA GLU A 27 -1.12 -8.70 14.68
C GLU A 27 -0.85 -8.11 13.28
N ALA A 28 -0.77 -8.96 12.25
CA ALA A 28 -0.60 -8.51 10.87
C ALA A 28 -1.81 -7.70 10.39
N GLN A 29 -3.03 -8.14 10.71
CA GLN A 29 -4.25 -7.42 10.37
C GLN A 29 -4.32 -6.06 11.07
N GLU A 30 -4.02 -6.00 12.36
CA GLU A 30 -3.98 -4.75 13.12
C GLU A 30 -2.93 -3.78 12.54
N PHE A 31 -1.76 -4.29 12.19
CA PHE A 31 -0.72 -3.51 11.50
C PHE A 31 -1.22 -2.93 10.17
N ALA A 32 -1.90 -3.74 9.35
CA ALA A 32 -2.46 -3.32 8.07
C ALA A 32 -3.55 -2.25 8.23
N ASP A 33 -4.41 -2.38 9.24
CA ASP A 33 -5.51 -1.46 9.53
C ASP A 33 -4.99 -0.11 10.04
N HIS A 34 -3.84 -0.08 10.72
CA HIS A 34 -3.26 1.15 11.26
C HIS A 34 -2.28 1.85 10.32
N LEU A 35 -1.34 1.12 9.72
CA LEU A 35 -0.27 1.76 8.95
C LEU A 35 -0.79 2.33 7.64
N PHE A 36 -1.65 1.59 6.95
CA PHE A 36 -2.08 1.92 5.59
C PHE A 36 -3.33 2.82 5.53
N THR A 37 -3.92 3.15 6.68
CA THR A 37 -5.01 4.15 6.78
C THR A 37 -4.49 5.55 7.12
N SER A 38 -3.20 5.67 7.46
CA SER A 38 -2.58 6.95 7.78
C SER A 38 -2.49 7.86 6.55
N ARG A 39 -3.19 9.01 6.61
CA ARG A 39 -3.10 10.05 5.56
C ARG A 39 -1.68 10.53 5.35
N GLY A 40 -0.86 10.56 6.39
CA GLY A 40 0.55 10.94 6.31
C GLY A 40 1.32 10.00 5.38
N VAL A 41 1.13 8.69 5.53
CA VAL A 41 1.74 7.67 4.68
C VAL A 41 1.18 7.73 3.26
N LEU A 42 -0.14 7.79 3.11
CA LEU A 42 -0.79 7.80 1.80
C LEU A 42 -0.47 9.06 0.97
N ASN A 43 -0.19 10.18 1.62
CA ASN A 43 0.23 11.41 0.93
C ASN A 43 1.62 11.34 0.32
N LEU A 44 2.45 10.37 0.72
CA LEU A 44 3.77 10.15 0.14
C LEU A 44 3.70 9.41 -1.20
N ILE A 45 2.56 8.80 -1.52
CA ILE A 45 2.37 8.07 -2.77
C ILE A 45 2.09 9.09 -3.90
N PRO A 46 2.97 9.21 -4.91
CA PRO A 46 2.75 10.12 -6.02
C PRO A 46 1.47 9.72 -6.77
N ARG A 47 0.57 10.68 -6.95
CA ARG A 47 -0.62 10.48 -7.79
C ARG A 47 -0.32 11.03 -9.17
N VAL A 48 -0.46 10.20 -10.19
CA VAL A 48 -0.20 10.56 -11.57
C VAL A 48 -1.51 10.51 -12.35
N VAL A 49 -1.84 11.61 -13.02
CA VAL A 49 -3.02 11.70 -13.91
C VAL A 49 -2.57 11.80 -15.36
N HIS A 50 -3.31 11.16 -16.26
CA HIS A 50 -3.06 11.21 -17.69
C HIS A 50 -4.06 12.16 -18.36
N PHE A 51 -3.56 13.20 -19.01
CA PHE A 51 -4.38 14.19 -19.72
C PHE A 51 -3.67 14.64 -20.99
N SER A 52 -4.39 14.67 -22.12
CA SER A 52 -3.85 15.12 -23.41
C SER A 52 -2.53 14.43 -23.82
N GLY A 53 -2.44 13.12 -23.62
CA GLY A 53 -1.24 12.34 -23.96
C GLY A 53 -0.04 12.57 -23.04
N LYS A 54 -0.21 13.28 -21.92
CA LYS A 54 0.84 13.62 -20.97
C LYS A 54 0.48 13.17 -19.56
N TYR A 55 1.51 12.82 -18.79
CA TYR A 55 1.40 12.49 -17.37
C TYR A 55 1.72 13.70 -16.52
N TYR A 56 0.88 13.96 -15.53
CA TYR A 56 1.06 15.04 -14.56
C TYR A 56 1.02 14.47 -13.16
N VAL A 57 1.89 14.94 -12.28
CA VAL A 57 1.76 14.69 -10.85
C VAL A 57 0.63 15.57 -10.34
N GLU A 58 -0.40 14.94 -9.78
CA GLU A 58 -1.55 15.65 -9.21
C GLU A 58 -1.12 16.34 -7.91
N ALA A 59 -1.26 17.66 -7.87
CA ALA A 59 -0.97 18.47 -6.68
C ALA A 59 -2.16 18.48 -5.70
N GLY A 60 -1.86 18.66 -4.42
CA GLY A 60 -2.88 18.80 -3.36
C GLY A 60 -3.27 17.49 -2.67
N PRO A 61 -4.17 17.57 -1.67
CA PRO A 61 -4.64 16.39 -0.94
C PRO A 61 -5.47 15.47 -1.86
N ALA A 62 -5.37 14.16 -1.64
CA ALA A 62 -6.16 13.22 -2.41
C ALA A 62 -7.64 13.30 -2.02
N SER A 63 -8.52 12.79 -2.89
CA SER A 63 -9.93 12.65 -2.52
C SER A 63 -10.13 11.58 -1.45
N SER A 64 -11.19 11.69 -0.65
CA SER A 64 -11.57 10.65 0.32
C SER A 64 -11.74 9.28 -0.33
N ARG A 65 -12.25 9.24 -1.56
CA ARG A 65 -12.37 7.99 -2.35
C ARG A 65 -11.01 7.41 -2.68
N TRP A 66 -10.05 8.24 -3.12
CA TRP A 66 -8.71 7.79 -3.43
C TRP A 66 -8.03 7.20 -2.20
N TYR A 67 -8.10 7.89 -1.04
CA TYR A 67 -7.51 7.37 0.20
C TYR A 67 -8.09 6.01 0.57
N LYS A 68 -9.42 5.86 0.51
CA LYS A 68 -10.09 4.59 0.84
C LYS A 68 -9.64 3.46 -0.09
N VAL A 69 -9.62 3.71 -1.39
CA VAL A 69 -9.24 2.68 -2.38
C VAL A 69 -7.77 2.30 -2.24
N MET A 70 -6.87 3.28 -2.11
CA MET A 70 -5.44 3.03 -1.99
C MET A 70 -5.10 2.30 -0.68
N SER A 71 -5.68 2.75 0.42
CA SER A 71 -5.56 2.08 1.73
C SER A 71 -6.00 0.62 1.64
N ASN A 72 -7.20 0.36 1.10
CA ASN A 72 -7.72 -0.98 0.96
C ASN A 72 -6.84 -1.86 0.05
N ALA A 73 -6.40 -1.34 -1.09
CA ALA A 73 -5.55 -2.08 -2.03
C ALA A 73 -4.22 -2.48 -1.36
N ILE A 74 -3.59 -1.56 -0.64
CA ILE A 74 -2.33 -1.82 0.07
C ILE A 74 -2.54 -2.84 1.19
N SER A 75 -3.58 -2.67 2.03
CA SER A 75 -3.86 -3.59 3.13
C SER A 75 -4.16 -5.01 2.63
N VAL A 76 -4.96 -5.14 1.55
CA VAL A 76 -5.24 -6.44 0.93
C VAL A 76 -3.95 -7.06 0.37
N THR A 77 -3.17 -6.31 -0.40
CA THR A 77 -1.93 -6.83 -0.99
C THR A 77 -0.93 -7.29 0.08
N TYR A 78 -0.84 -6.54 1.20
CA TYR A 78 -0.05 -6.94 2.34
C TYR A 78 -0.55 -8.25 2.97
N MET A 79 -1.87 -8.37 3.18
CA MET A 79 -2.44 -9.59 3.74
C MET A 79 -2.33 -10.79 2.79
N ASP A 80 -2.44 -10.60 1.47
CA ASP A 80 -2.18 -11.65 0.48
C ASP A 80 -0.74 -12.16 0.60
N GLY A 81 0.21 -11.24 0.79
CA GLY A 81 1.61 -11.60 1.04
C GLY A 81 1.83 -12.34 2.35
N TYR A 82 1.14 -11.92 3.42
CA TYR A 82 1.16 -12.61 4.71
C TYR A 82 0.57 -14.03 4.59
N ASP A 83 -0.59 -14.16 3.96
CA ASP A 83 -1.30 -15.43 3.78
C ASP A 83 -0.62 -16.32 2.70
N GLY A 84 0.30 -15.77 1.90
CA GLY A 84 1.04 -16.49 0.86
C GLY A 84 0.25 -16.74 -0.42
N VAL A 85 -0.72 -15.87 -0.71
CA VAL A 85 -1.59 -15.90 -1.89
C VAL A 85 -0.93 -15.10 -3.03
N ASN A 86 -0.96 -15.65 -4.25
CA ASN A 86 -0.45 -15.01 -5.48
C ASN A 86 -1.58 -14.52 -6.38
#